data_AF-B1VT44-F1
#
_entry.id   AF-B1VT44-F1
#
_cell.length_a   1.000
_cell.length_b   1.000
_cell.length_c   1.000
_cell.angle_alpha   90.00
_cell.angle_beta   90.00
_cell.angle_gamma   90.00
#
_symmetry.space_group_name_H-M   'P 1'
#
loop_
_entity.id
_entity.type
_entity.pdbx_description
1 polymer ?
#
loop_
_entity_poly.entity_id
_entity_poly.type
_entity_poly.pdbx_seq_one_letter_code
_entity_poly.pdbx_strand_id
1 'polypeptide(L)'
;MLLPQSPAVAETTPSAPLADGTVTSIGPGLYESAIDTYTVTENDVPVGLMGRSHAVNGQGSGAAGVQQAPSARADLDVFGTAWEAEFLGGQLNRTLASSSGAITVRDLASGASTRYDLTDSIAGPNGGSVSTYRAVDGSKLVESIVFDDLSGSLKTTVTETVEVDLATSTTGDDVPVDASGAPIPAADLKPTYVYKQVSGSGDTWRVTSVGNHAYKPSTVTYDAQGRVSQVKEPARGTDAPAQTLKVNYSTATTATSSVPGEVSGLVKDIALTVGTTTQTLARYSYDTAGLLKKAENPAAGDELNAYTYDGLNRLDTATTDGGAKWDLNFGAETAQATATETTGTVPVAGTAMAGAPSIQQQDGVVPAASDFESGEINEPSAKPSWCNNAYEWMWYTASGCATKVAHYGWRNPYWKVTPTGHYVVGVNHDHCTSAKDKPNNWNFVPACDMHDYGYGTIGNAYKGYKWYLDKGKGVQADVTFYNTLYSYTCPRYSNKKSCRATAYTYYLAVFYFGRPKNGANAT
;
A
#
# COMPACT_ATOMS: atom_id res chain seq x y z
N MET A 1 -18.23 -7.49 58.19
CA MET A 1 -17.19 -6.76 57.46
C MET A 1 -16.82 -7.58 56.23
N LEU A 2 -17.41 -7.25 55.08
CA LEU A 2 -17.07 -7.84 53.79
C LEU A 2 -15.91 -7.03 53.21
N LEU A 3 -14.80 -7.70 52.93
CA LEU A 3 -13.65 -7.11 52.26
C LEU A 3 -14.03 -6.71 50.82
N PRO A 4 -13.60 -5.53 50.33
CA PRO A 4 -13.86 -5.11 48.96
C PRO A 4 -13.09 -6.02 48.00
N GLN A 5 -13.81 -6.60 47.02
CA GLN A 5 -13.20 -7.29 45.89
C GLN A 5 -12.47 -6.26 45.03
N SER A 6 -11.17 -6.48 44.82
CA SER A 6 -10.38 -5.76 43.81
C SER A 6 -11.05 -5.91 42.44
N PRO A 7 -11.12 -4.85 41.61
CA PRO A 7 -11.63 -4.96 40.26
C PRO A 7 -10.72 -5.92 39.47
N ALA A 8 -11.35 -6.86 38.77
CA ALA A 8 -10.68 -7.75 37.83
C ALA A 8 -9.96 -6.90 36.77
N VAL A 9 -8.65 -7.09 36.66
CA VAL A 9 -7.86 -6.58 35.54
C VAL A 9 -8.43 -7.25 34.30
N ALA A 10 -8.92 -6.44 33.35
CA ALA A 10 -9.38 -6.92 32.06
C ALA A 10 -8.28 -7.78 31.43
N GLU A 11 -8.63 -9.01 31.03
CA GLU A 11 -7.74 -9.92 30.30
C GLU A 11 -7.23 -9.21 29.04
N THR A 12 -5.94 -8.89 29.03
CA THR A 12 -5.22 -8.50 27.82
C THR A 12 -5.13 -9.73 26.92
N THR A 13 -5.96 -9.80 25.89
CA THR A 13 -5.76 -10.70 24.76
C THR A 13 -4.30 -10.58 24.30
N PRO A 14 -3.57 -11.68 23.98
CA PRO A 14 -2.19 -11.55 23.54
C PRO A 14 -2.13 -10.68 22.29
N SER A 15 -1.45 -9.53 22.38
CA SER A 15 -1.10 -8.74 21.20
C SER A 15 -0.38 -9.65 20.21
N ALA A 16 -0.65 -9.49 18.90
CA ALA A 16 0.15 -10.15 17.88
C ALA A 16 1.65 -9.96 18.19
N PRO A 17 2.48 -10.99 18.03
CA PRO A 17 3.88 -10.91 18.40
C PRO A 17 4.53 -9.73 17.69
N LEU A 18 5.23 -8.95 18.50
CA LEU A 18 5.84 -7.70 18.10
C LEU A 18 7.15 -7.99 17.38
N ALA A 19 7.50 -7.17 16.38
CA ALA A 19 8.84 -7.21 15.81
C ALA A 19 9.87 -6.85 16.88
N ASP A 20 11.08 -7.40 16.75
CA ASP A 20 12.20 -7.05 17.63
C ASP A 20 12.58 -5.58 17.46
N GLY A 21 13.12 -4.98 18.53
CA GLY A 21 13.54 -3.59 18.55
C GLY A 21 12.38 -2.58 18.53
N THR A 22 12.73 -1.33 18.28
CA THR A 22 11.79 -0.22 18.05
C THR A 22 11.62 0.06 16.56
N VAL A 23 10.39 0.43 16.21
CA VAL A 23 10.00 0.94 14.90
C VAL A 23 9.52 2.37 15.09
N THR A 24 10.02 3.33 14.32
CA THR A 24 9.76 4.76 14.54
C THR A 24 9.59 5.49 13.21
N SER A 25 8.54 6.30 13.10
CA SER A 25 8.36 7.21 11.97
C SER A 25 9.33 8.39 12.12
N ILE A 26 10.13 8.65 11.09
CA ILE A 26 11.10 9.76 11.04
C ILE A 26 10.91 10.46 9.70
N GLY A 27 10.38 11.68 9.75
CA GLY A 27 10.03 12.44 8.55
C GLY A 27 9.20 11.62 7.56
N PRO A 28 9.65 11.46 6.30
CA PRO A 28 8.91 10.74 5.27
C PRO A 28 9.06 9.21 5.34
N GLY A 29 9.87 8.69 6.26
CA GLY A 29 10.21 7.28 6.32
C GLY A 29 9.99 6.62 7.67
N LEU A 30 10.38 5.36 7.74
CA LEU A 30 10.31 4.50 8.91
C LEU A 30 11.69 3.95 9.22
N TYR A 31 12.13 4.07 10.47
CA TYR A 31 13.35 3.43 10.96
C TYR A 31 13.03 2.20 11.81
N GLU A 32 13.70 1.09 11.51
CA GLU A 32 13.61 -0.19 12.20
C GLU A 32 14.95 -0.53 12.87
N SER A 33 15.03 -0.38 14.19
CA SER A 33 16.30 -0.52 14.93
C SER A 33 16.87 -1.94 14.98
N ALA A 34 16.04 -2.99 14.90
CA ALA A 34 16.52 -4.37 14.98
C ALA A 34 17.32 -4.80 13.74
N ILE A 35 17.00 -4.21 12.58
CA ILE A 35 17.69 -4.46 11.31
C ILE A 35 18.53 -3.27 10.85
N ASP A 36 18.54 -2.18 11.63
CA ASP A 36 19.19 -0.90 11.32
C ASP A 36 18.87 -0.45 9.89
N THR A 37 17.57 -0.33 9.59
CA THR A 37 17.08 0.06 8.25
C THR A 37 16.17 1.27 8.35
N TYR A 38 16.42 2.28 7.52
CA TYR A 38 15.51 3.39 7.28
C TYR A 38 14.93 3.29 5.87
N THR A 39 13.60 3.32 5.76
CA THR A 39 12.89 3.15 4.48
C THR A 39 11.93 4.29 4.21
N VAL A 40 12.02 4.87 3.02
CA VAL A 40 11.01 5.77 2.45
C VAL A 40 10.24 4.97 1.39
N THR A 41 8.92 4.94 1.49
CA THR A 41 8.03 4.27 0.53
C THR A 41 7.09 5.30 -0.09
N GLU A 42 6.95 5.25 -1.40
CA GLU A 42 6.16 6.21 -2.17
C GLU A 42 5.23 5.48 -3.15
N ASN A 43 4.09 6.10 -3.43
CA ASN A 43 3.12 5.59 -4.38
C ASN A 43 2.93 6.62 -5.51
N ASP A 44 3.59 6.38 -6.64
CA ASP A 44 3.54 7.29 -7.79
C ASP A 44 2.17 7.27 -8.49
N VAL A 45 1.58 6.07 -8.61
CA VAL A 45 0.28 5.89 -9.27
C VAL A 45 -0.66 5.10 -8.36
N PRO A 46 -1.68 5.75 -7.78
CA PRO A 46 -2.62 5.10 -6.86
C PRO A 46 -3.30 3.87 -7.48
N VAL A 47 -3.72 4.00 -8.74
CA VAL A 47 -4.30 2.88 -9.48
C VAL A 47 -3.24 1.81 -9.70
N GLY A 48 -3.54 0.57 -9.28
CA GLY A 48 -2.59 -0.55 -9.39
C GLY A 48 -1.40 -0.42 -8.43
N LEU A 49 -1.45 0.50 -7.46
CA LEU A 49 -0.44 0.69 -6.42
C LEU A 49 0.99 0.66 -6.98
N MET A 50 1.27 1.49 -7.99
CA MET A 50 2.61 1.56 -8.57
C MET A 50 3.47 2.45 -7.69
N GLY A 51 4.35 1.84 -6.93
CA GLY A 51 5.23 2.54 -6.01
C GLY A 51 6.68 2.12 -6.13
N ARG A 52 7.47 2.67 -5.22
CA ARG A 52 8.87 2.37 -5.02
C ARG A 52 9.27 2.59 -3.57
N SER A 53 10.39 2.01 -3.17
CA SER A 53 11.00 2.28 -1.87
C SER A 53 12.50 2.52 -1.98
N HIS A 54 12.98 3.43 -1.12
CA HIS A 54 14.39 3.71 -0.91
C HIS A 54 14.74 3.26 0.51
N ALA A 55 15.62 2.29 0.64
CA ALA A 55 16.07 1.79 1.93
C ALA A 55 17.57 2.05 2.13
N VAL A 56 17.93 2.51 3.32
CA VAL A 56 19.30 2.64 3.79
C VAL A 56 19.49 1.62 4.91
N ASN A 57 20.54 0.81 4.82
CA ASN A 57 20.88 -0.25 5.77
C ASN A 57 22.20 0.07 6.48
N GLY A 58 22.20 -0.08 7.80
CA GLY A 58 23.40 -0.07 8.61
C GLY A 58 24.36 -1.19 8.21
N GLN A 59 25.65 -0.91 8.29
CA GLN A 59 26.71 -1.86 7.94
C GLN A 59 27.48 -2.36 9.16
N GLY A 60 27.01 -2.03 10.37
CA GLY A 60 27.62 -2.38 11.66
C GLY A 60 28.93 -1.63 11.96
N SER A 61 29.94 -1.71 11.09
CA SER A 61 31.26 -1.09 11.27
C SER A 61 31.67 -0.13 10.14
N GLY A 62 30.70 0.35 9.35
CA GLY A 62 30.92 1.30 8.27
C GLY A 62 29.70 2.18 8.01
N ALA A 63 29.86 3.14 7.10
CA ALA A 63 28.78 4.02 6.67
C ALA A 63 27.57 3.22 6.21
N ALA A 64 26.39 3.58 6.73
CA ALA A 64 25.13 3.03 6.26
C ALA A 64 25.01 3.26 4.75
N GLY A 65 24.58 2.24 4.03
CA GLY A 65 24.57 2.21 2.57
C GLY A 65 23.19 1.91 2.03
N VAL A 66 22.93 2.34 0.80
CA VAL A 66 21.67 2.07 0.13
C VAL A 66 21.49 0.58 -0.16
N GLN A 67 20.30 0.07 0.14
CA GLN A 67 19.89 -1.25 -0.29
C GLN A 67 19.79 -1.29 -1.81
N GLN A 68 20.37 -2.35 -2.40
CA GLN A 68 20.20 -2.64 -3.82
C GLN A 68 19.21 -3.79 -3.97
N ALA A 69 18.40 -3.71 -5.02
CA ALA A 69 17.55 -4.81 -5.41
C ALA A 69 18.41 -6.07 -5.66
N PRO A 70 17.91 -7.28 -5.33
CA PRO A 70 18.64 -8.50 -5.64
C PRO A 70 18.91 -8.61 -7.14
N SER A 71 20.13 -8.97 -7.55
CA SER A 71 20.52 -9.05 -8.98
C SER A 71 19.67 -10.05 -9.80
N ALA A 72 19.12 -11.07 -9.15
CA ALA A 72 18.16 -12.01 -9.75
C ALA A 72 16.76 -11.41 -10.00
N ARG A 73 16.52 -10.19 -9.50
CA ARG A 73 15.27 -9.44 -9.57
C ARG A 73 15.49 -8.08 -10.23
N ALA A 74 16.01 -8.11 -11.46
CA ALA A 74 16.20 -6.92 -12.28
C ALA A 74 14.90 -6.12 -12.52
N ASP A 75 13.74 -6.75 -12.38
CA ASP A 75 12.43 -6.10 -12.40
C ASP A 75 12.18 -5.14 -11.24
N LEU A 76 12.96 -5.25 -10.16
CA LEU A 76 12.88 -4.39 -9.00
C LEU A 76 13.85 -3.21 -9.05
N ASP A 77 14.90 -3.24 -9.89
CA ASP A 77 15.92 -2.17 -10.01
C ASP A 77 15.57 -1.14 -11.11
N VAL A 78 14.30 -1.05 -11.49
CA VAL A 78 13.88 -0.34 -12.71
C VAL A 78 13.70 1.17 -12.53
N PHE A 79 13.67 1.65 -11.29
CA PHE A 79 13.59 3.08 -10.95
C PHE A 79 14.97 3.69 -10.69
N GLY A 80 16.03 3.03 -11.15
CA GLY A 80 17.39 3.51 -11.01
C GLY A 80 18.02 3.14 -9.68
N THR A 81 19.32 3.44 -9.58
CA THR A 81 20.13 3.05 -8.43
C THR A 81 19.50 3.53 -7.13
N ALA A 82 19.47 2.64 -6.12
CA ALA A 82 18.93 2.86 -4.78
C ALA A 82 17.40 2.95 -4.66
N TRP A 83 16.63 2.62 -5.69
CA TRP A 83 15.17 2.50 -5.60
C TRP A 83 14.72 1.09 -5.98
N GLU A 84 13.97 0.43 -5.09
CA GLU A 84 13.31 -0.85 -5.35
C GLU A 84 11.87 -0.61 -5.80
N ALA A 85 11.44 -1.22 -6.90
CA ALA A 85 10.05 -1.13 -7.35
C ALA A 85 9.10 -1.85 -6.37
N GLU A 86 7.95 -1.24 -6.11
CA GLU A 86 6.88 -1.80 -5.29
C GLU A 86 5.57 -1.90 -6.08
N PHE A 87 5.61 -2.57 -7.22
CA PHE A 87 4.42 -2.79 -8.05
C PHE A 87 3.33 -3.55 -7.28
N LEU A 88 2.08 -3.13 -7.48
CA LEU A 88 0.93 -3.61 -6.72
C LEU A 88 1.10 -3.43 -5.19
N GLY A 89 1.83 -2.41 -4.72
CA GLY A 89 2.11 -2.21 -3.29
C GLY A 89 3.13 -3.23 -2.77
N GLY A 90 4.13 -3.55 -3.57
CA GLY A 90 5.19 -4.50 -3.22
C GLY A 90 4.74 -5.97 -3.18
N GLN A 91 3.52 -6.29 -3.63
CA GLN A 91 3.03 -7.67 -3.66
C GLN A 91 3.82 -8.57 -4.63
N LEU A 92 4.58 -7.99 -5.56
CA LEU A 92 5.45 -8.72 -6.48
C LEU A 92 6.87 -8.98 -5.93
N ASN A 93 7.22 -8.42 -4.76
CA ASN A 93 8.59 -8.46 -4.21
C ASN A 93 8.83 -9.79 -3.49
N ARG A 94 8.68 -10.88 -4.23
CA ARG A 94 8.74 -12.25 -3.73
C ARG A 94 9.55 -13.14 -4.67
N THR A 95 10.32 -14.07 -4.11
CA THR A 95 11.06 -15.08 -4.87
C THR A 95 10.54 -16.47 -4.54
N LEU A 96 10.62 -17.39 -5.49
CA LEU A 96 10.23 -18.78 -5.29
C LEU A 96 11.40 -19.69 -5.68
N ALA A 97 11.82 -20.54 -4.73
CA ALA A 97 12.86 -21.52 -4.94
C ALA A 97 12.30 -22.93 -4.71
N SER A 98 12.34 -23.77 -5.75
CA SER A 98 12.00 -25.18 -5.65
C SER A 98 13.22 -26.00 -5.23
N SER A 99 13.00 -26.97 -4.35
CA SER A 99 13.98 -27.95 -3.88
C SER A 99 13.34 -29.33 -3.82
N SER A 100 14.14 -30.38 -3.61
CA SER A 100 13.60 -31.74 -3.51
C SER A 100 12.59 -31.83 -2.35
N GLY A 101 11.33 -32.10 -2.68
CA GLY A 101 10.24 -32.26 -1.72
C GLY A 101 9.77 -30.97 -1.01
N ALA A 102 10.24 -29.79 -1.41
CA ALA A 102 9.81 -28.54 -0.80
C ALA A 102 9.96 -27.32 -1.71
N ILE A 103 9.09 -26.34 -1.51
CA ILE A 103 9.17 -25.02 -2.17
C ILE A 103 9.32 -23.96 -1.08
N THR A 104 10.22 -23.01 -1.29
CA THR A 104 10.43 -21.88 -0.39
C THR A 104 10.04 -20.59 -1.08
N VAL A 105 9.13 -19.83 -0.47
CA VAL A 105 8.78 -18.47 -0.89
C VAL A 105 9.42 -17.49 0.07
N ARG A 106 10.16 -16.52 -0.46
CA ARG A 106 10.72 -15.42 0.33
C ARG A 106 10.06 -14.11 -0.07
N ASP A 107 9.57 -13.38 0.93
CA ASP A 107 9.13 -12.00 0.81
C ASP A 107 10.36 -11.10 0.98
N LEU A 108 10.72 -10.34 -0.05
CA LEU A 108 11.96 -9.58 -0.08
C LEU A 108 11.89 -8.34 0.81
N ALA A 109 10.72 -7.69 0.87
CA ALA A 109 10.52 -6.47 1.65
C ALA A 109 10.56 -6.71 3.17
N SER A 110 10.10 -7.87 3.65
CA SER A 110 10.20 -8.25 5.06
C SER A 110 11.40 -9.15 5.38
N GLY A 111 12.06 -9.70 4.35
CA GLY A 111 13.09 -10.72 4.48
C GLY A 111 12.57 -12.11 4.90
N ALA A 112 11.28 -12.24 5.22
CA ALA A 112 10.68 -13.46 5.76
C ALA A 112 10.61 -14.56 4.71
N SER A 113 10.83 -15.81 5.13
CA SER A 113 10.73 -16.99 4.27
C SER A 113 9.73 -17.99 4.82
N THR A 114 8.92 -18.56 3.94
CA THR A 114 7.99 -19.64 4.24
C THR A 114 8.39 -20.86 3.45
N ARG A 115 8.68 -21.96 4.14
CA ARG A 115 8.93 -23.26 3.56
C ARG A 115 7.63 -24.05 3.50
N TYR A 116 7.35 -24.64 2.35
CA TYR A 116 6.22 -25.52 2.09
C TYR A 116 6.75 -26.91 1.78
N ASP A 117 6.46 -27.89 2.63
CA ASP A 117 6.88 -29.28 2.42
C ASP A 117 5.80 -30.06 1.65
N LEU A 118 6.23 -30.97 0.77
CA LEU A 118 5.34 -31.79 -0.04
C LEU A 118 4.49 -32.69 0.84
N THR A 119 3.18 -32.68 0.60
CA THR A 119 2.21 -33.49 1.38
C THR A 119 1.42 -34.45 0.52
N ASP A 120 1.17 -34.11 -0.75
CA ASP A 120 0.45 -34.96 -1.68
C ASP A 120 0.92 -34.69 -3.12
N SER A 121 0.87 -35.71 -3.97
CA SER A 121 1.25 -35.58 -5.38
C SER A 121 0.52 -36.60 -6.23
N ILE A 122 -0.17 -36.11 -7.25
CA ILE A 122 -0.93 -36.91 -8.20
C ILE A 122 -0.29 -36.75 -9.58
N ALA A 123 0.08 -37.87 -10.21
CA ALA A 123 0.59 -37.88 -11.57
C ALA A 123 -0.53 -37.56 -12.57
N GLY A 124 -0.22 -36.71 -13.54
CA GLY A 124 -1.09 -36.37 -14.66
C GLY A 124 -0.65 -37.06 -15.96
N PRO A 125 -1.43 -36.91 -17.04
CA PRO A 125 -1.04 -37.38 -18.36
C PRO A 125 0.22 -36.69 -18.88
N ASN A 126 0.91 -37.34 -19.82
CA ASN A 126 2.07 -36.78 -20.54
C ASN A 126 3.19 -36.24 -19.66
N GLY A 127 3.39 -36.84 -18.48
CA GLY A 127 4.43 -36.42 -17.53
C GLY A 127 4.08 -35.18 -16.70
N GLY A 128 2.83 -34.70 -16.76
CA GLY A 128 2.32 -33.67 -15.87
C GLY A 128 2.08 -34.16 -14.44
N SER A 129 1.74 -33.25 -13.54
CA SER A 129 1.42 -33.56 -12.14
C SER A 129 0.65 -32.43 -11.47
N VAL A 130 0.01 -32.76 -10.34
CA VAL A 130 -0.46 -31.79 -9.37
C VAL A 130 0.09 -32.18 -8.01
N SER A 131 0.89 -31.30 -7.43
CA SER A 131 1.56 -31.51 -6.14
C SER A 131 1.12 -30.46 -5.14
N THR A 132 0.74 -30.89 -3.94
CA THR A 132 0.31 -30.02 -2.84
C THR A 132 1.35 -29.99 -1.73
N TYR A 133 1.73 -28.78 -1.35
CA TYR A 133 2.68 -28.48 -0.30
C TYR A 133 2.00 -27.69 0.81
N ARG A 134 2.48 -27.86 2.05
CA ARG A 134 1.95 -27.16 3.23
C ARG A 134 3.07 -26.57 4.05
N ALA A 135 2.84 -25.37 4.57
CA ALA A 135 3.70 -24.73 5.54
C ALA A 135 3.19 -25.00 6.97
N VAL A 136 4.06 -24.76 7.96
CA VAL A 136 3.75 -24.93 9.38
C VAL A 136 2.63 -23.99 9.85
N ASP A 137 2.52 -22.81 9.24
CA ASP A 137 1.47 -21.82 9.54
C ASP A 137 0.09 -22.18 8.92
N GLY A 138 -0.02 -23.32 8.24
CA GLY A 138 -1.24 -23.77 7.56
C GLY A 138 -1.35 -23.32 6.10
N SER A 139 -0.48 -22.41 5.64
CA SER A 139 -0.49 -21.93 4.26
C SER A 139 -0.28 -23.08 3.29
N LYS A 140 -0.91 -22.99 2.13
CA LYS A 140 -0.91 -24.03 1.10
C LYS A 140 -0.22 -23.54 -0.15
N LEU A 141 0.49 -24.43 -0.82
CA LEU A 141 0.99 -24.20 -2.17
C LEU A 141 0.61 -25.37 -3.06
N VAL A 142 0.10 -25.10 -4.26
CA VAL A 142 -0.24 -26.10 -5.27
C VAL A 142 0.62 -25.86 -6.50
N GLU A 143 1.48 -26.81 -6.83
CA GLU A 143 2.20 -26.84 -8.10
C GLU A 143 1.43 -27.69 -9.10
N SER A 144 1.14 -27.13 -10.27
CA SER A 144 0.51 -27.82 -11.38
C SER A 144 1.44 -27.79 -12.58
N ILE A 145 1.83 -28.98 -13.06
CA ILE A 145 2.62 -29.19 -14.26
C ILE A 145 1.70 -29.78 -15.32
N VAL A 146 1.50 -29.06 -16.41
CA VAL A 146 0.60 -29.47 -17.50
C VAL A 146 1.37 -29.47 -18.82
N PHE A 147 1.25 -30.55 -19.60
CA PHE A 147 1.78 -30.59 -20.95
C PHE A 147 0.97 -29.68 -21.86
N ASP A 148 1.64 -28.73 -22.50
CA ASP A 148 1.03 -27.81 -23.46
C ASP A 148 1.35 -28.26 -24.88
N ASP A 149 0.36 -28.82 -25.56
CA ASP A 149 0.47 -29.33 -26.93
C ASP A 149 0.92 -28.27 -27.93
N LEU A 150 0.60 -26.99 -27.68
CA LEU A 150 0.99 -25.90 -28.59
C LEU A 150 2.49 -25.59 -28.53
N SER A 151 3.08 -25.66 -27.33
CA SER A 151 4.52 -25.45 -27.15
C SER A 151 5.34 -26.74 -27.16
N GLY A 152 4.69 -27.91 -27.10
CA GLY A 152 5.33 -29.21 -26.99
C GLY A 152 6.14 -29.36 -25.69
N SER A 153 5.77 -28.63 -24.64
CA SER A 153 6.56 -28.53 -23.41
C SER A 153 5.67 -28.57 -22.16
N LEU A 154 6.25 -28.96 -21.02
CA LEU A 154 5.57 -28.88 -19.72
C LEU A 154 5.56 -27.43 -19.23
N LYS A 155 4.39 -26.95 -18.82
CA LYS A 155 4.22 -25.65 -18.17
C LYS A 155 3.88 -25.83 -16.71
N THR A 156 4.65 -25.16 -15.86
CA THR A 156 4.43 -25.16 -14.41
C THR A 156 3.75 -23.87 -13.98
N THR A 157 2.70 -24.02 -13.18
CA THR A 157 2.06 -22.92 -12.45
C THR A 157 2.05 -23.27 -10.97
N VAL A 158 2.43 -22.31 -10.13
CA VAL A 158 2.38 -22.48 -8.67
C VAL A 158 1.37 -21.50 -8.09
N THR A 159 0.43 -21.98 -7.29
CA THR A 159 -0.53 -21.15 -6.57
C THR A 159 -0.25 -21.25 -5.07
N GLU A 160 0.16 -20.14 -4.45
CA GLU A 160 0.29 -20.01 -3.00
C GLU A 160 -0.99 -19.39 -2.44
N THR A 161 -1.54 -20.00 -1.40
CA THR A 161 -2.64 -19.46 -0.59
C THR A 161 -2.13 -19.28 0.83
N VAL A 162 -2.07 -18.03 1.28
CA VAL A 162 -1.58 -17.66 2.62
C VAL A 162 -2.68 -17.93 3.64
N GLU A 163 -2.34 -18.60 4.73
CA GLU A 163 -3.29 -18.87 5.82
C GLU A 163 -3.50 -17.62 6.66
N VAL A 164 -4.71 -17.06 6.55
CA VAL A 164 -5.22 -16.01 7.43
C VAL A 164 -6.72 -16.25 7.63
N ASP A 165 -7.19 -16.11 8.86
CA ASP A 165 -8.60 -16.24 9.18
C ASP A 165 -9.26 -14.86 9.29
N LEU A 166 -10.00 -14.51 8.24
CA LEU A 166 -10.74 -13.26 8.14
C LEU A 166 -12.25 -13.44 8.30
N ALA A 167 -12.75 -14.67 8.39
CA ALA A 167 -14.19 -14.95 8.42
C ALA A 167 -14.76 -15.16 9.82
N THR A 168 -13.91 -15.40 10.83
CA THR A 168 -14.36 -15.69 12.21
C THR A 168 -14.30 -14.46 13.12
N SER A 169 -15.38 -13.73 13.37
CA SER A 169 -15.27 -12.57 14.28
C SER A 169 -15.05 -12.99 15.75
N THR A 170 -14.27 -12.18 16.46
CA THR A 170 -14.30 -12.12 17.93
C THR A 170 -15.51 -11.31 18.38
N THR A 171 -15.94 -11.46 19.63
CA THR A 171 -17.08 -10.69 20.18
C THR A 171 -16.82 -9.18 20.01
N GLY A 172 -17.62 -8.51 19.18
CA GLY A 172 -17.50 -7.08 18.89
C GLY A 172 -16.93 -6.74 17.50
N ASP A 173 -16.39 -7.70 16.76
CA ASP A 173 -15.88 -7.51 15.40
C ASP A 173 -16.92 -7.90 14.34
N ASP A 174 -16.87 -7.25 13.19
CA ASP A 174 -17.66 -7.61 12.01
C ASP A 174 -17.00 -8.72 11.17
N VAL A 175 -17.76 -9.27 10.22
CA VAL A 175 -17.26 -10.22 9.22
C VAL A 175 -17.39 -9.64 7.81
N PRO A 176 -16.46 -9.97 6.89
CA PRO A 176 -16.59 -9.62 5.47
C PRO A 176 -17.89 -10.12 4.88
N VAL A 177 -18.65 -9.20 4.29
CA VAL A 177 -19.89 -9.48 3.54
C VAL A 177 -19.75 -9.11 2.07
N ASP A 178 -20.52 -9.77 1.22
CA ASP A 178 -20.63 -9.44 -0.19
C ASP A 178 -21.56 -8.24 -0.44
N ALA A 179 -21.76 -7.88 -1.71
CA ALA A 179 -22.63 -6.76 -2.09
C ALA A 179 -24.11 -6.95 -1.70
N SER A 180 -24.54 -8.16 -1.34
CA SER A 180 -25.89 -8.45 -0.83
C SER A 180 -25.98 -8.40 0.70
N GLY A 181 -24.84 -8.22 1.39
CA GLY A 181 -24.75 -8.30 2.85
C GLY A 181 -24.60 -9.73 3.39
N ALA A 182 -24.37 -10.73 2.52
CA ALA A 182 -24.16 -12.11 2.96
C ALA A 182 -22.68 -12.34 3.33
N PRO A 183 -22.38 -13.09 4.41
CA PRO A 183 -20.99 -13.39 4.79
C PRO A 183 -20.21 -14.11 3.69
N ILE A 184 -18.99 -13.63 3.43
CA ILE A 184 -18.08 -14.22 2.43
C ILE A 184 -17.41 -15.47 3.03
N PRO A 185 -17.33 -16.61 2.30
CA PRO A 185 -16.63 -17.80 2.77
C PRO A 185 -15.15 -17.54 3.09
N ALA A 186 -14.66 -18.13 4.19
CA ALA A 186 -13.28 -17.99 4.65
C ALA A 186 -12.23 -18.31 3.58
N ALA A 187 -12.48 -19.34 2.78
CA ALA A 187 -11.59 -19.76 1.71
C ALA A 187 -11.43 -18.70 0.62
N ASP A 188 -12.48 -17.90 0.38
CA ASP A 188 -12.51 -16.91 -0.71
C ASP A 188 -11.78 -15.61 -0.35
N LEU A 189 -11.55 -15.36 0.94
CA LEU A 189 -10.85 -14.18 1.46
C LEU A 189 -9.32 -14.37 1.56
N LYS A 190 -8.83 -15.60 1.39
CA LYS A 190 -7.41 -15.92 1.58
C LYS A 190 -6.54 -15.26 0.50
N PRO A 191 -5.50 -14.50 0.87
CA PRO A 191 -4.54 -13.97 -0.07
C PRO A 191 -3.91 -15.08 -0.90
N THR A 192 -3.92 -14.88 -2.22
CA THR A 192 -3.51 -15.86 -3.21
C THR A 192 -2.53 -15.21 -4.19
N TYR A 193 -1.45 -15.93 -4.47
CA TYR A 193 -0.42 -15.54 -5.43
C TYR A 193 -0.24 -16.66 -6.45
N VAL A 194 -0.24 -16.32 -7.74
CA VAL A 194 0.02 -17.27 -8.82
C VAL A 194 1.36 -16.97 -9.44
N TYR A 195 2.27 -17.93 -9.40
CA TYR A 195 3.61 -17.85 -9.96
C TYR A 195 3.71 -18.60 -11.28
N LYS A 196 4.44 -18.03 -12.23
CA LYS A 196 4.85 -18.67 -13.48
C LYS A 196 6.30 -18.32 -13.76
N GLN A 197 6.96 -19.16 -14.55
CA GLN A 197 8.28 -18.84 -15.08
C GLN A 197 8.15 -17.81 -16.19
N VAL A 198 8.99 -16.79 -16.15
CA VAL A 198 9.12 -15.76 -17.19
C VAL A 198 10.55 -15.75 -17.73
N SER A 199 10.73 -15.14 -18.91
CA SER A 199 12.04 -14.91 -19.52
C SER A 199 12.96 -14.15 -18.57
N GLY A 200 14.23 -14.55 -18.47
CA GLY A 200 15.23 -13.84 -17.64
C GLY A 200 16.42 -14.72 -17.28
N SER A 201 17.43 -14.11 -16.66
CA SER A 201 18.58 -14.81 -16.06
C SER A 201 18.43 -14.91 -14.55
N GLY A 202 18.71 -16.08 -13.96
CA GLY A 202 18.62 -16.29 -12.50
C GLY A 202 17.26 -16.81 -12.05
N ASP A 203 16.67 -16.18 -11.03
CA ASP A 203 15.31 -16.48 -10.58
C ASP A 203 14.30 -16.06 -11.66
N THR A 204 13.63 -17.03 -12.28
CA THR A 204 12.63 -16.81 -13.33
C THR A 204 11.19 -16.88 -12.82
N TRP A 205 10.96 -17.23 -11.56
CA TRP A 205 9.62 -17.29 -11.00
C TRP A 205 9.12 -15.89 -10.69
N ARG A 206 7.94 -15.56 -11.22
CA ARG A 206 7.30 -14.27 -10.99
C ARG A 206 5.83 -14.44 -10.67
N VAL A 207 5.34 -13.57 -9.78
CA VAL A 207 3.91 -13.45 -9.50
C VAL A 207 3.23 -12.86 -10.73
N THR A 208 2.31 -13.61 -11.32
CA THR A 208 1.50 -13.20 -12.50
C THR A 208 0.06 -12.87 -12.12
N SER A 209 -0.34 -13.18 -10.88
CA SER A 209 -1.66 -12.85 -10.34
C SER A 209 -1.58 -12.71 -8.83
N VAL A 210 -2.23 -11.70 -8.26
CA VAL A 210 -2.37 -11.52 -6.80
C VAL A 210 -3.76 -11.02 -6.44
N GLY A 211 -4.32 -11.54 -5.34
CA GLY A 211 -5.60 -11.11 -4.80
C GLY A 211 -6.27 -12.23 -4.01
N ASN A 212 -7.59 -12.35 -4.11
CA ASN A 212 -8.34 -13.47 -3.56
C ASN A 212 -9.56 -13.77 -4.44
N HIS A 213 -10.32 -14.82 -4.13
CA HIS A 213 -11.46 -15.24 -4.93
C HIS A 213 -12.64 -14.27 -4.77
N ALA A 214 -12.85 -13.71 -3.57
CA ALA A 214 -13.94 -12.79 -3.27
C ALA A 214 -13.87 -11.49 -4.08
N TYR A 215 -12.66 -10.94 -4.25
CA TYR A 215 -12.45 -9.61 -4.81
C TYR A 215 -11.85 -9.62 -6.21
N LYS A 216 -11.62 -10.79 -6.81
CA LYS A 216 -10.91 -10.97 -8.10
C LYS A 216 -9.44 -10.50 -8.05
N PRO A 217 -8.53 -11.22 -8.70
CA PRO A 217 -7.11 -10.87 -8.65
C PRO A 217 -6.72 -9.84 -9.71
N SER A 218 -5.71 -9.03 -9.37
CA SER A 218 -4.92 -8.27 -10.32
C SER A 218 -3.98 -9.22 -11.07
N THR A 219 -3.75 -8.99 -12.36
CA THR A 219 -2.84 -9.81 -13.18
C THR A 219 -1.68 -8.99 -13.72
N VAL A 220 -0.52 -9.63 -13.88
CA VAL A 220 0.75 -8.99 -14.24
C VAL A 220 1.38 -9.74 -15.40
N THR A 221 1.92 -8.99 -16.36
CA THR A 221 2.71 -9.54 -17.46
C THR A 221 4.09 -8.92 -17.52
N TYR A 222 5.04 -9.67 -18.03
CA TYR A 222 6.46 -9.33 -18.02
C TYR A 222 6.99 -9.22 -19.45
N ASP A 223 7.94 -8.33 -19.67
CA ASP A 223 8.63 -8.19 -20.95
C ASP A 223 9.69 -9.30 -21.16
N ALA A 224 10.39 -9.24 -22.29
CA ALA A 224 11.43 -10.21 -22.63
C ALA A 224 12.64 -10.17 -21.69
N GLN A 225 12.83 -9.08 -20.94
CA GLN A 225 13.87 -8.92 -19.92
C GLN A 225 13.41 -9.37 -18.53
N GLY A 226 12.16 -9.85 -18.40
CA GLY A 226 11.59 -10.27 -17.13
C GLY A 226 11.12 -9.11 -16.25
N ARG A 227 10.98 -7.90 -16.80
CA ARG A 227 10.50 -6.71 -16.09
C ARG A 227 8.98 -6.57 -16.23
N VAL A 228 8.32 -5.95 -15.26
CA VAL A 228 6.86 -5.73 -15.31
C VAL A 228 6.51 -4.85 -16.50
N SER A 229 5.74 -5.36 -17.46
CA SER A 229 5.34 -4.60 -18.64
C SER A 229 3.92 -4.04 -18.53
N GLN A 230 3.04 -4.77 -17.84
CA GLN A 230 1.65 -4.39 -17.68
C GLN A 230 1.04 -5.03 -16.44
N VAL A 231 0.20 -4.25 -15.76
CA VAL A 231 -0.70 -4.70 -14.69
C VAL A 231 -2.13 -4.47 -15.14
N LYS A 232 -2.99 -5.46 -14.90
CA LYS A 232 -4.41 -5.38 -15.21
C LYS A 232 -5.23 -5.57 -13.95
N GLU A 233 -6.00 -4.55 -13.63
CA GLU A 233 -7.02 -4.55 -12.59
C GLU A 233 -8.36 -4.94 -13.24
N PRO A 234 -9.11 -5.91 -12.68
CA PRO A 234 -10.41 -6.29 -13.24
C PRO A 234 -11.44 -5.17 -13.03
N ALA A 235 -12.61 -5.29 -13.68
CA ALA A 235 -13.72 -4.35 -13.47
C ALA A 235 -14.34 -4.51 -12.08
N ARG A 236 -14.76 -3.39 -11.49
CA ARG A 236 -15.06 -3.23 -10.06
C ARG A 236 -16.39 -2.49 -9.88
N GLY A 237 -17.37 -3.18 -9.32
CA GLY A 237 -18.75 -2.67 -9.30
C GLY A 237 -19.31 -2.37 -10.70
N THR A 238 -20.28 -1.46 -10.76
CA THR A 238 -20.89 -0.98 -12.02
C THR A 238 -20.14 0.18 -12.64
N ASP A 239 -19.39 0.94 -11.84
CA ASP A 239 -18.92 2.28 -12.23
C ASP A 239 -17.40 2.37 -12.44
N ALA A 240 -16.63 1.33 -12.08
CA ALA A 240 -15.19 1.27 -12.33
C ALA A 240 -14.88 0.15 -13.35
N PRO A 241 -14.71 0.46 -14.65
CA PRO A 241 -14.36 -0.53 -15.65
C PRO A 241 -12.96 -1.12 -15.37
N ALA A 242 -12.64 -2.23 -16.05
CA ALA A 242 -11.31 -2.81 -15.97
C ALA A 242 -10.25 -1.79 -16.39
N GLN A 243 -9.11 -1.82 -15.71
CA GLN A 243 -8.03 -0.86 -15.91
C GLN A 243 -6.75 -1.60 -16.27
N THR A 244 -5.94 -0.94 -17.10
CA THR A 244 -4.67 -1.50 -17.56
C THR A 244 -3.60 -0.46 -17.36
N LEU A 245 -2.61 -0.77 -16.54
CA LEU A 245 -1.40 0.03 -16.40
C LEU A 245 -0.30 -0.56 -17.24
N LYS A 246 0.41 0.29 -17.97
CA LYS A 246 1.58 -0.09 -18.76
C LYS A 246 2.79 0.63 -18.20
N VAL A 247 3.85 -0.14 -17.95
CA VAL A 247 5.16 0.39 -17.56
C VAL A 247 6.00 0.49 -18.83
N ASN A 248 6.35 1.71 -19.23
CA ASN A 248 7.17 1.95 -20.40
C ASN A 248 8.61 2.18 -19.99
N TYR A 249 9.54 1.43 -20.58
CA TYR A 249 10.97 1.55 -20.33
C TYR A 249 11.63 2.39 -21.43
N SER A 250 12.60 3.23 -21.07
CA SER A 250 13.33 3.98 -22.09
C SER A 250 14.30 3.07 -22.85
N THR A 251 14.44 3.33 -24.15
CA THR A 251 15.46 2.76 -25.03
C THR A 251 16.57 3.77 -25.35
N ALA A 252 16.51 4.97 -24.77
CA ALA A 252 17.43 6.06 -24.99
C ALA A 252 17.98 6.58 -23.66
N THR A 253 19.18 7.18 -23.72
CA THR A 253 19.72 7.95 -22.60
C THR A 253 19.77 9.41 -23.03
N THR A 254 18.90 10.24 -22.46
CA THR A 254 18.84 11.69 -22.70
C THR A 254 19.33 12.50 -21.50
N ALA A 255 19.53 11.86 -20.35
CA ALA A 255 20.16 12.49 -19.19
C ALA A 255 21.56 13.02 -19.53
N THR A 256 21.86 14.23 -19.07
CA THR A 256 23.17 14.89 -19.20
C THR A 256 23.69 15.29 -17.83
N SER A 257 24.94 15.71 -17.73
CA SER A 257 25.54 16.14 -16.45
C SER A 257 24.83 17.33 -15.80
N SER A 258 24.08 18.14 -16.58
CA SER A 258 23.40 19.34 -16.09
C SER A 258 21.87 19.27 -16.16
N VAL A 259 21.31 18.28 -16.87
CA VAL A 259 19.85 18.18 -17.09
C VAL A 259 19.42 16.73 -16.90
N PRO A 260 18.54 16.45 -15.91
CA PRO A 260 17.94 15.13 -15.76
C PRO A 260 17.14 14.73 -17.00
N GLY A 261 17.14 13.43 -17.33
CA GLY A 261 16.45 12.91 -18.49
C GLY A 261 16.21 11.41 -18.40
N GLU A 262 15.94 10.78 -19.53
CA GLU A 262 15.74 9.33 -19.61
C GLU A 262 17.08 8.60 -19.52
N VAL A 263 17.06 7.37 -19.02
CA VAL A 263 18.20 6.44 -19.03
C VAL A 263 17.71 5.11 -19.61
N SER A 264 18.43 4.58 -20.60
CA SER A 264 18.06 3.34 -21.28
C SER A 264 17.97 2.18 -20.29
N GLY A 265 16.86 1.45 -20.32
CA GLY A 265 16.58 0.32 -19.43
C GLY A 265 15.78 0.67 -18.18
N LEU A 266 15.73 1.95 -17.77
CA LEU A 266 14.93 2.40 -16.62
C LEU A 266 13.50 2.76 -17.05
N VAL A 267 12.59 2.84 -16.08
CA VAL A 267 11.20 3.26 -16.32
C VAL A 267 11.20 4.70 -16.82
N LYS A 268 10.55 4.92 -17.96
CA LYS A 268 10.30 6.25 -18.53
C LYS A 268 9.01 6.84 -17.99
N ASP A 269 7.93 6.06 -18.07
CA ASP A 269 6.60 6.50 -17.66
C ASP A 269 5.67 5.32 -17.36
N ILE A 270 4.61 5.61 -16.61
CA ILE A 270 3.49 4.69 -16.35
C ILE A 270 2.23 5.29 -16.94
N ALA A 271 1.57 4.52 -17.82
CA ALA A 271 0.34 4.91 -18.48
C ALA A 271 -0.84 4.07 -17.98
N LEU A 272 -1.95 4.73 -17.66
CA LEU A 272 -3.22 4.11 -17.31
C LEU A 272 -4.17 4.16 -18.49
N THR A 273 -4.74 3.02 -18.86
CA THR A 273 -5.85 2.89 -19.79
C THR A 273 -7.13 2.49 -19.05
N VAL A 274 -8.19 3.28 -19.22
CA VAL A 274 -9.54 3.04 -18.71
C VAL A 274 -10.52 3.13 -19.87
N GLY A 275 -11.15 2.01 -20.24
CA GLY A 275 -11.94 1.94 -21.47
C GLY A 275 -11.08 2.23 -22.70
N THR A 276 -11.38 3.33 -23.40
CA THR A 276 -10.61 3.80 -24.57
C THR A 276 -9.65 4.95 -24.26
N THR A 277 -9.69 5.50 -23.04
CA THR A 277 -8.87 6.64 -22.64
C THR A 277 -7.56 6.16 -22.05
N THR A 278 -6.44 6.71 -22.53
CA THR A 278 -5.09 6.46 -21.99
C THR A 278 -4.45 7.76 -21.54
N GLN A 279 -3.88 7.76 -20.34
CA GLN A 279 -3.18 8.92 -19.76
C GLN A 279 -1.87 8.47 -19.12
N THR A 280 -0.84 9.31 -19.20
CA THR A 280 0.41 9.11 -18.46
C THR A 280 0.25 9.71 -17.07
N LEU A 281 0.30 8.86 -16.04
CA LEU A 281 0.11 9.27 -14.65
C LEU A 281 1.40 9.46 -13.88
N ALA A 282 2.51 8.88 -14.36
CA ALA A 282 3.83 9.12 -13.82
C ALA A 282 4.86 9.20 -14.94
N ARG A 283 5.81 10.13 -14.82
CA ARG A 283 7.00 10.24 -15.69
C ARG A 283 8.23 10.47 -14.82
N TYR A 284 9.34 9.83 -15.20
CA TYR A 284 10.56 9.78 -14.42
C TYR A 284 11.73 10.41 -15.16
N SER A 285 12.61 11.08 -14.42
CA SER A 285 13.86 11.65 -14.93
C SER A 285 15.02 11.36 -13.98
N TYR A 286 16.16 11.01 -14.56
CA TYR A 286 17.35 10.52 -13.88
C TYR A 286 18.56 11.39 -14.23
N ASP A 287 19.61 11.34 -13.42
CA ASP A 287 20.92 11.85 -13.83
C ASP A 287 21.71 10.82 -14.69
N THR A 288 22.92 11.18 -15.10
CA THR A 288 23.80 10.31 -15.89
C THR A 288 24.29 9.06 -15.13
N ALA A 289 24.18 9.05 -13.80
CA ALA A 289 24.51 7.89 -12.97
C ALA A 289 23.31 6.94 -12.80
N GLY A 290 22.12 7.31 -13.32
CA GLY A 290 20.90 6.54 -13.16
C GLY A 290 20.20 6.75 -11.82
N LEU A 291 20.55 7.80 -11.06
CA LEU A 291 19.80 8.17 -9.86
C LEU A 291 18.55 8.94 -10.25
N LEU A 292 17.41 8.55 -9.68
CA LEU A 292 16.12 9.20 -9.92
C LEU A 292 16.13 10.62 -9.35
N LYS A 293 15.90 11.64 -10.18
CA LYS A 293 15.86 13.04 -9.73
C LYS A 293 14.45 13.60 -9.60
N LYS A 294 13.52 13.09 -10.41
CA LYS A 294 12.17 13.62 -10.47
C LYS A 294 11.14 12.57 -10.89
N ALA A 295 9.99 12.60 -10.25
CA ALA A 295 8.74 11.98 -10.67
C ALA A 295 7.65 13.07 -10.81
N GLU A 296 6.90 13.04 -11.90
CA GLU A 296 5.81 13.99 -12.16
C GLU A 296 4.56 13.26 -12.65
N ASN A 297 3.39 13.88 -12.51
CA ASN A 297 2.12 13.43 -13.08
C ASN A 297 1.71 14.36 -14.22
N PRO A 298 2.05 14.02 -15.48
CA PRO A 298 1.74 14.87 -16.63
C PRO A 298 0.26 15.10 -16.86
N ALA A 299 -0.61 14.16 -16.45
CA ALA A 299 -2.05 14.29 -16.63
C ALA A 299 -2.67 15.34 -15.69
N ALA A 300 -2.11 15.50 -14.49
CA ALA A 300 -2.52 16.51 -13.53
C ALA A 300 -1.73 17.82 -13.64
N GLY A 301 -0.53 17.78 -14.25
CA GLY A 301 0.40 18.91 -14.26
C GLY A 301 1.16 19.08 -12.95
N ASP A 302 1.24 18.03 -12.14
CA ASP A 302 1.80 18.05 -10.79
C ASP A 302 3.23 17.49 -10.77
N GLU A 303 4.10 18.10 -9.98
CA GLU A 303 5.35 17.47 -9.55
C GLU A 303 5.01 16.52 -8.39
N LEU A 304 5.23 15.23 -8.57
CA LEU A 304 4.97 14.24 -7.52
C LEU A 304 6.10 14.32 -6.50
N ASN A 305 7.33 14.04 -6.96
CA ASN A 305 8.48 13.95 -6.09
C ASN A 305 9.78 14.43 -6.77
N ALA A 306 10.72 14.97 -6.00
CA ALA A 306 12.04 15.39 -6.43
C ALA A 306 13.11 15.04 -5.39
N TYR A 307 14.31 14.70 -5.86
CA TYR A 307 15.36 14.10 -5.03
C TYR A 307 16.74 14.70 -5.26
N THR A 308 17.50 14.75 -4.18
CA THR A 308 18.96 14.86 -4.20
C THR A 308 19.57 13.75 -3.35
N TYR A 309 20.87 13.54 -3.52
CA TYR A 309 21.58 12.41 -2.92
C TYR A 309 22.92 12.86 -2.38
N ASP A 310 23.36 12.20 -1.32
CA ASP A 310 24.70 12.37 -0.79
C ASP A 310 25.74 11.55 -1.59
N GLY A 311 27.00 11.64 -1.17
CA GLY A 311 28.11 10.93 -1.82
C GLY A 311 28.05 9.40 -1.74
N LEU A 312 27.10 8.83 -0.99
CA LEU A 312 26.85 7.39 -0.87
C LEU A 312 25.52 6.99 -1.53
N ASN A 313 24.93 7.88 -2.33
CA ASN A 313 23.65 7.72 -3.01
C ASN A 313 22.45 7.55 -2.07
N ARG A 314 22.57 7.93 -0.78
CA ARG A 314 21.43 8.01 0.13
C ARG A 314 20.66 9.29 -0.16
N LEU A 315 19.34 9.29 0.04
CA LEU A 315 18.54 10.51 -0.14
C LEU A 315 19.05 11.62 0.81
N ASP A 316 19.43 12.77 0.25
CA ASP A 316 19.84 13.96 1.00
C ASP A 316 18.65 14.93 1.13
N THR A 317 17.89 15.09 0.05
CA THR A 317 16.59 15.75 0.09
C THR A 317 15.55 14.92 -0.63
N ALA A 318 14.35 14.87 -0.09
CA ALA A 318 13.18 14.29 -0.76
C ALA A 318 11.99 15.22 -0.63
N THR A 319 11.25 15.42 -1.71
CA THR A 319 9.87 15.90 -1.61
C THR A 319 8.96 14.69 -1.52
N THR A 320 7.95 14.72 -0.67
CA THR A 320 6.95 13.65 -0.58
C THR A 320 5.67 14.04 -1.30
N ASP A 321 4.84 13.03 -1.55
CA ASP A 321 3.42 13.18 -1.90
C ASP A 321 2.77 14.21 -0.94
N GLY A 322 2.40 15.37 -1.49
CA GLY A 322 1.88 16.53 -0.73
C GLY A 322 2.78 17.76 -0.68
N GLY A 323 3.93 17.72 -1.34
CA GLY A 323 4.78 18.89 -1.56
C GLY A 323 5.65 19.28 -0.36
N ALA A 324 5.55 18.56 0.77
CA ALA A 324 6.48 18.69 1.88
C ALA A 324 7.89 18.33 1.42
N LYS A 325 8.88 19.09 1.90
CA LYS A 325 10.29 18.90 1.56
C LYS A 325 11.05 18.52 2.81
N TRP A 326 11.87 17.50 2.69
CA TRP A 326 12.61 16.92 3.79
C TRP A 326 14.09 16.95 3.49
N ASP A 327 14.86 17.53 4.41
CA ASP A 327 16.30 17.34 4.48
C ASP A 327 16.57 16.10 5.34
N LEU A 328 17.28 15.13 4.78
CA LEU A 328 17.63 13.86 5.39
C LEU A 328 19.13 13.80 5.59
N ASN A 329 19.57 13.71 6.84
CA ASN A 329 20.99 13.58 7.16
C ASN A 329 21.24 12.28 7.91
N PHE A 330 22.16 11.47 7.38
CA PHE A 330 22.53 10.17 7.92
C PHE A 330 23.88 10.24 8.61
N GLY A 331 23.94 9.65 9.81
CA GLY A 331 25.19 9.47 10.55
C GLY A 331 26.19 8.54 9.84
N ALA A 332 27.35 8.38 10.49
CA ALA A 332 28.44 7.57 9.97
C ALA A 332 28.28 6.06 10.23
N GLU A 333 27.41 5.63 11.16
CA GLU A 333 27.39 4.24 11.63
C GLU A 333 25.99 3.58 11.62
N THR A 334 24.92 4.37 11.54
CA THR A 334 23.53 3.88 11.55
C THR A 334 22.76 4.38 10.33
N ALA A 335 21.76 3.61 9.91
CA ALA A 335 20.79 4.04 8.91
C ALA A 335 19.76 5.03 9.44
N GLN A 336 19.72 5.29 10.75
CA GLN A 336 18.77 6.26 11.30
C GLN A 336 19.06 7.66 10.75
N ALA A 337 18.14 8.14 9.91
CA ALA A 337 18.17 9.51 9.43
C ALA A 337 17.77 10.50 10.55
N THR A 338 18.31 11.70 10.48
CA THR A 338 17.66 12.89 11.02
C THR A 338 16.87 13.55 9.88
N ALA A 339 15.62 13.88 10.12
CA ALA A 339 14.74 14.45 9.10
C ALA A 339 14.24 15.83 9.55
N THR A 340 14.41 16.83 8.69
CA THR A 340 13.92 18.21 8.91
C THR A 340 12.98 18.60 7.79
N GLU A 341 11.76 19.01 8.13
CA GLU A 341 10.79 19.53 7.18
C GLU A 341 11.10 21.01 6.89
N THR A 342 11.23 21.38 5.62
CA THR A 342 11.76 22.71 5.21
C THR A 342 10.74 23.64 4.59
N THR A 343 9.52 23.18 4.29
CA THR A 343 8.46 24.03 3.76
C THR A 343 7.70 24.79 4.85
N GLY A 344 7.73 24.31 6.10
CA GLY A 344 6.94 24.84 7.21
C GLY A 344 5.44 24.58 7.06
N THR A 345 5.05 23.66 6.17
CA THR A 345 3.63 23.42 5.84
C THR A 345 3.04 22.22 6.56
N VAL A 346 3.88 21.29 7.04
CA VAL A 346 3.42 20.08 7.71
C VAL A 346 3.05 20.39 9.17
N PRO A 347 1.79 20.21 9.56
CA PRO A 347 1.35 20.43 10.93
C PRO A 347 2.01 19.48 11.93
N VAL A 348 2.16 19.94 13.19
CA VAL A 348 2.66 19.10 14.28
C VAL A 348 1.57 18.11 14.70
N ALA A 349 1.85 16.83 14.51
CA ALA A 349 0.94 15.76 14.86
C ALA A 349 0.53 15.78 16.35
N GLY A 350 -0.72 15.39 16.64
CA GLY A 350 -1.28 15.36 17.99
C GLY A 350 -1.66 16.73 18.58
N THR A 351 -1.46 17.83 17.84
CA THR A 351 -1.87 19.18 18.26
C THR A 351 -3.27 19.55 17.73
N ALA A 352 -3.81 20.71 18.10
CA ALA A 352 -5.12 21.14 17.57
C ALA A 352 -5.06 21.29 16.03
N MET A 353 -6.01 20.65 15.33
CA MET A 353 -6.10 20.75 13.87
C MET A 353 -6.70 22.10 13.45
N ALA A 354 -6.05 22.78 12.52
CA ALA A 354 -6.61 23.90 11.77
C ALA A 354 -7.45 23.39 10.58
N GLY A 355 -8.61 24.00 10.35
CA GLY A 355 -9.52 23.57 9.29
C GLY A 355 -10.86 24.28 9.32
N ALA A 356 -11.89 23.61 8.80
CA ALA A 356 -13.25 24.13 8.75
C ALA A 356 -13.75 24.55 10.15
N PRO A 357 -14.48 25.68 10.30
CA PRO A 357 -15.03 26.09 11.60
C PRO A 357 -15.91 25.04 12.29
N SER A 358 -16.50 24.13 11.51
CA SER A 358 -17.33 23.03 12.01
C SER A 358 -16.60 22.05 12.92
N ILE A 359 -15.27 21.93 12.83
CA ILE A 359 -14.49 21.01 13.68
C ILE A 359 -14.51 21.43 15.16
N GLN A 360 -14.86 22.69 15.44
CA GLN A 360 -15.00 23.21 16.80
C GLN A 360 -16.40 22.94 17.40
N GLN A 361 -17.34 22.45 16.60
CA GLN A 361 -18.68 22.08 17.05
C GLN A 361 -18.65 20.67 17.64
N GLN A 362 -19.62 20.34 18.50
CA GLN A 362 -19.75 18.99 19.04
C GLN A 362 -19.96 17.95 17.92
N ASP A 363 -19.49 16.72 18.15
CA ASP A 363 -19.74 15.58 17.25
C ASP A 363 -21.25 15.35 17.05
N GLY A 364 -21.67 14.88 15.88
CA GLY A 364 -23.08 14.70 15.53
C GLY A 364 -23.83 15.99 15.17
N VAL A 365 -23.31 17.17 15.51
CA VAL A 365 -23.91 18.45 15.12
C VAL A 365 -23.64 18.72 13.65
N VAL A 366 -24.70 18.99 12.88
CA VAL A 366 -24.64 19.41 11.47
C VAL A 366 -23.91 20.76 11.34
N PRO A 367 -23.06 20.95 10.32
CA PRO A 367 -22.48 22.25 10.02
C PRO A 367 -23.54 23.36 9.83
N ALA A 368 -23.10 24.61 9.88
CA ALA A 368 -23.99 25.74 9.67
C ALA A 368 -24.66 25.68 8.28
N ALA A 369 -25.96 25.97 8.19
CA ALA A 369 -26.70 25.94 6.93
C ALA A 369 -26.08 26.81 5.82
N SER A 370 -25.41 27.92 6.20
CA SER A 370 -24.67 28.80 5.29
C SER A 370 -23.44 28.17 4.63
N ASP A 371 -22.99 27.01 5.11
CA ASP A 371 -21.86 26.28 4.55
C ASP A 371 -22.27 25.26 3.50
N PHE A 372 -23.56 25.15 3.21
CA PHE A 372 -24.11 24.24 2.21
C PHE A 372 -24.45 24.97 0.92
N GLU A 373 -24.04 24.37 -0.19
CA GLU A 373 -24.45 24.73 -1.54
C GLU A 373 -25.74 23.97 -1.91
N SER A 374 -26.46 24.47 -2.91
CA SER A 374 -27.70 23.83 -3.36
C SER A 374 -27.39 22.55 -4.13
N GLY A 375 -27.53 21.40 -3.46
CA GLY A 375 -27.35 20.07 -4.06
C GLY A 375 -25.92 19.54 -3.94
N GLU A 376 -25.60 18.51 -4.72
CA GLU A 376 -24.25 17.92 -4.70
C GLU A 376 -23.23 18.81 -5.45
N ILE A 377 -22.00 18.84 -4.96
CA ILE A 377 -20.87 19.55 -5.60
C ILE A 377 -20.18 18.60 -6.59
N ASN A 378 -19.87 19.08 -7.80
CA ASN A 378 -19.23 18.29 -8.87
C ASN A 378 -17.93 18.93 -9.39
N GLU A 379 -17.42 19.94 -8.70
CA GLU A 379 -16.16 20.58 -9.06
C GLU A 379 -14.99 19.59 -8.88
N PRO A 380 -14.03 19.53 -9.82
CA PRO A 380 -12.95 18.54 -9.80
C PRO A 380 -11.82 18.88 -8.80
N SER A 381 -12.00 19.92 -7.99
CA SER A 381 -11.04 20.37 -6.99
C SER A 381 -11.65 20.32 -5.60
N ALA A 382 -10.87 19.94 -4.60
CA ALA A 382 -11.25 20.05 -3.20
C ALA A 382 -11.48 21.51 -2.76
N LYS A 383 -12.08 21.67 -1.58
CA LYS A 383 -12.15 22.95 -0.89
C LYS A 383 -11.69 22.80 0.57
N PRO A 384 -10.59 23.48 0.94
CA PRO A 384 -9.80 24.39 0.10
C PRO A 384 -9.00 23.64 -0.98
N SER A 385 -8.65 24.34 -2.07
CA SER A 385 -8.10 23.71 -3.29
C SER A 385 -6.70 23.14 -3.13
N TRP A 386 -5.97 23.53 -2.09
CA TRP A 386 -4.66 22.95 -1.76
C TRP A 386 -4.77 21.65 -0.95
N CYS A 387 -5.98 21.24 -0.57
CA CYS A 387 -6.27 19.94 0.04
C CYS A 387 -6.86 18.97 -1.01
N ASN A 388 -6.28 18.93 -2.21
CA ASN A 388 -6.85 18.21 -3.35
C ASN A 388 -6.53 16.71 -3.39
N ASN A 389 -5.74 16.20 -2.44
CA ASN A 389 -5.34 14.80 -2.37
C ASN A 389 -5.80 14.16 -1.06
N ALA A 390 -6.15 12.87 -1.12
CA ALA A 390 -6.68 12.18 0.06
C ALA A 390 -5.69 12.16 1.24
N TYR A 391 -4.39 12.00 0.97
CA TYR A 391 -3.35 11.99 2.00
C TYR A 391 -3.21 13.34 2.73
N GLU A 392 -3.55 14.48 2.12
CA GLU A 392 -3.53 15.79 2.78
C GLU A 392 -4.55 15.87 3.91
N TRP A 393 -5.67 15.18 3.76
CA TRP A 393 -6.69 15.06 4.81
C TRP A 393 -6.35 13.93 5.78
N MET A 394 -6.00 12.76 5.26
CA MET A 394 -5.88 11.52 6.03
C MET A 394 -4.58 11.44 6.85
N TRP A 395 -3.45 11.92 6.32
CA TRP A 395 -2.19 12.06 7.06
C TRP A 395 -1.99 13.49 7.59
N TYR A 396 -2.89 14.41 7.27
CA TYR A 396 -2.83 15.82 7.65
C TYR A 396 -1.50 16.48 7.27
N THR A 397 -1.04 16.26 6.04
CA THR A 397 0.25 16.78 5.56
C THR A 397 0.22 18.27 5.21
N ALA A 398 -0.96 18.89 5.19
CA ALA A 398 -1.13 20.32 4.92
C ALA A 398 -2.10 20.99 5.92
N SER A 399 -1.66 22.11 6.50
CA SER A 399 -2.50 22.87 7.42
C SER A 399 -3.80 23.36 6.77
N GLY A 400 -4.89 23.30 7.51
CA GLY A 400 -6.23 23.64 7.02
C GLY A 400 -6.99 22.47 6.38
N CYS A 401 -6.35 21.32 6.14
CA CYS A 401 -6.98 20.11 5.59
C CYS A 401 -7.68 19.27 6.66
N ALA A 402 -8.49 19.92 7.50
CA ALA A 402 -9.34 19.25 8.49
C ALA A 402 -10.78 19.75 8.39
N THR A 403 -11.75 18.84 8.44
CA THR A 403 -13.16 19.21 8.36
C THR A 403 -14.04 18.21 9.10
N LYS A 404 -15.23 18.63 9.52
CA LYS A 404 -16.30 17.70 9.88
C LYS A 404 -16.75 16.95 8.62
N VAL A 405 -17.11 15.69 8.75
CA VAL A 405 -17.41 14.81 7.62
C VAL A 405 -18.78 14.16 7.71
N ALA A 406 -19.41 13.94 6.55
CA ALA A 406 -20.65 13.21 6.40
C ALA A 406 -20.37 11.71 6.19
N HIS A 407 -20.41 10.96 7.29
CA HIS A 407 -20.16 9.52 7.29
C HIS A 407 -21.04 8.87 8.37
N TYR A 408 -22.21 8.37 7.94
CA TYR A 408 -23.24 7.78 8.82
C TYR A 408 -23.55 8.69 10.02
N GLY A 409 -23.82 9.96 9.70
CA GLY A 409 -23.88 11.07 10.64
C GLY A 409 -22.73 12.06 10.44
N TRP A 410 -22.82 13.20 11.11
CA TRP A 410 -21.77 14.21 11.08
C TRP A 410 -20.68 13.91 12.10
N ARG A 411 -19.47 13.65 11.63
CA ARG A 411 -18.33 13.24 12.47
C ARG A 411 -17.21 14.26 12.48
N ASN A 412 -16.63 14.50 13.64
CA ASN A 412 -15.45 15.33 13.81
C ASN A 412 -14.17 14.56 13.49
N PRO A 413 -13.12 15.25 13.01
CA PRO A 413 -11.80 14.66 12.85
C PRO A 413 -11.12 14.49 14.20
N TYR A 414 -10.40 13.37 14.37
CA TYR A 414 -9.58 13.07 15.54
C TYR A 414 -8.22 12.53 15.12
N TRP A 415 -7.19 12.89 15.89
CA TRP A 415 -5.89 12.22 15.77
C TRP A 415 -6.03 10.75 16.19
N LYS A 416 -5.49 9.88 15.35
CA LYS A 416 -5.30 8.46 15.60
C LYS A 416 -3.81 8.16 15.52
N VAL A 417 -3.39 7.10 16.21
CA VAL A 417 -1.99 6.68 16.24
C VAL A 417 -1.91 5.23 15.79
N THR A 418 -1.15 4.98 14.72
CA THR A 418 -0.92 3.64 14.21
C THR A 418 -0.01 2.83 15.16
N PRO A 419 0.07 1.50 15.00
CA PRO A 419 0.96 0.68 15.84
C PRO A 419 2.44 1.05 15.80
N THR A 420 2.93 1.69 14.73
CA THR A 420 4.32 2.21 14.66
C THR A 420 4.48 3.62 15.24
N GLY A 421 3.40 4.22 15.75
CA GLY A 421 3.41 5.57 16.32
C GLY A 421 3.18 6.69 15.29
N HIS A 422 2.85 6.36 14.04
CA HIS A 422 2.52 7.36 13.03
C HIS A 422 1.13 7.96 13.31
N TYR A 423 0.99 9.27 13.12
CA TYR A 423 -0.27 9.95 13.34
C TYR A 423 -1.07 10.06 12.05
N VAL A 424 -2.37 9.79 12.15
CA VAL A 424 -3.32 9.95 11.04
C VAL A 424 -4.59 10.63 11.55
N VAL A 425 -5.43 11.12 10.66
CA VAL A 425 -6.72 11.73 10.99
C VAL A 425 -7.84 10.76 10.66
N GLY A 426 -8.66 10.45 11.65
CA GLY A 426 -9.80 9.55 11.52
C GLY A 426 -11.06 10.05 12.23
N VAL A 427 -12.14 9.29 12.12
CA VAL A 427 -13.39 9.52 12.87
C VAL A 427 -13.57 8.46 13.98
N ASN A 428 -14.53 8.66 14.88
CA ASN A 428 -14.94 7.65 15.87
C ASN A 428 -16.33 7.14 15.51
N HIS A 429 -16.43 6.10 14.67
CA HIS A 429 -17.73 5.57 14.27
C HIS A 429 -17.83 4.04 14.39
N ASP A 430 -17.31 3.32 13.40
CA ASP A 430 -17.56 1.90 13.15
C ASP A 430 -16.28 1.11 12.84
N HIS A 431 -15.11 1.75 12.93
CA HIS A 431 -13.81 1.12 12.79
C HIS A 431 -13.68 0.36 11.47
N CYS A 432 -13.33 -0.92 11.47
CA CYS A 432 -13.18 -1.70 10.24
C CYS A 432 -14.53 -2.35 9.83
N THR A 433 -15.52 -1.52 9.50
CA THR A 433 -16.90 -1.94 9.16
C THR A 433 -16.94 -3.09 8.18
N SER A 434 -17.77 -4.10 8.47
CA SER A 434 -17.86 -5.31 7.65
C SER A 434 -16.52 -6.06 7.54
N ALA A 435 -15.62 -5.90 8.51
CA ALA A 435 -14.36 -6.62 8.61
C ALA A 435 -13.92 -6.70 10.08
N LYS A 436 -12.79 -7.37 10.35
CA LYS A 436 -12.26 -7.43 11.72
C LYS A 436 -11.50 -6.15 12.01
N ASP A 437 -11.65 -5.63 13.22
CA ASP A 437 -10.85 -4.50 13.70
C ASP A 437 -9.40 -4.92 13.91
N LYS A 438 -9.21 -6.17 14.36
CA LYS A 438 -7.91 -6.72 14.73
C LYS A 438 -7.68 -8.10 14.10
N PRO A 439 -7.57 -8.20 12.76
CA PRO A 439 -7.29 -9.49 12.11
C PRO A 439 -5.98 -10.06 12.64
N ASN A 440 -6.03 -11.28 13.19
CA ASN A 440 -4.89 -11.93 13.84
C ASN A 440 -4.19 -11.06 14.90
N ASN A 441 -4.97 -10.24 15.63
CA ASN A 441 -4.52 -9.27 16.64
C ASN A 441 -3.63 -8.12 16.10
N TRP A 442 -3.59 -7.90 14.78
CA TRP A 442 -2.97 -6.70 14.19
C TRP A 442 -3.96 -5.54 14.26
N ASN A 443 -3.59 -4.44 14.91
CA ASN A 443 -4.51 -3.33 15.15
C ASN A 443 -4.69 -2.47 13.88
N PHE A 444 -5.77 -2.72 13.14
CA PHE A 444 -6.09 -2.00 11.90
C PHE A 444 -6.99 -0.78 12.14
N VAL A 445 -7.62 -0.68 13.33
CA VAL A 445 -8.55 0.38 13.71
C VAL A 445 -8.08 1.79 13.35
N PRO A 446 -6.84 2.24 13.65
CA PRO A 446 -6.41 3.60 13.30
C PRO A 446 -6.46 3.89 11.80
N ALA A 447 -6.18 2.88 10.96
CA ALA A 447 -6.21 3.02 9.52
C ALA A 447 -7.66 2.97 8.99
N CYS A 448 -8.53 2.15 9.57
CA CYS A 448 -9.95 2.09 9.20
C CYS A 448 -10.66 3.40 9.56
N ASP A 449 -10.47 3.90 10.79
CA ASP A 449 -11.00 5.21 11.22
C ASP A 449 -10.54 6.36 10.30
N MET A 450 -9.29 6.28 9.81
CA MET A 450 -8.72 7.22 8.85
C MET A 450 -9.36 7.10 7.45
N HIS A 451 -9.65 5.88 7.01
CA HIS A 451 -10.33 5.62 5.75
C HIS A 451 -11.76 6.18 5.77
N ASP A 452 -12.50 5.98 6.85
CA ASP A 452 -13.85 6.54 7.04
C ASP A 452 -13.83 8.06 6.98
N TYR A 453 -12.81 8.68 7.59
CA TYR A 453 -12.61 10.12 7.49
C TYR A 453 -12.36 10.57 6.05
N GLY A 454 -11.44 9.91 5.33
CA GLY A 454 -11.20 10.18 3.92
C GLY A 454 -12.47 10.05 3.07
N TYR A 455 -13.23 8.97 3.25
CA TYR A 455 -14.52 8.77 2.59
C TYR A 455 -15.55 9.83 2.99
N GLY A 456 -15.57 10.25 4.25
CA GLY A 456 -16.43 11.31 4.72
C GLY A 456 -16.10 12.69 4.11
N THR A 457 -14.81 13.00 3.87
CA THR A 457 -14.42 14.24 3.17
C THR A 457 -14.94 14.24 1.73
N ILE A 458 -14.99 13.08 1.07
CA ILE A 458 -15.62 12.90 -0.24
C ILE A 458 -17.16 12.95 -0.11
N GLY A 459 -17.69 12.35 0.96
CA GLY A 459 -19.10 12.37 1.35
C GLY A 459 -19.68 13.77 1.41
N ASN A 460 -18.90 14.73 1.92
CA ASN A 460 -19.27 16.15 1.99
C ASN A 460 -19.68 16.74 0.65
N ALA A 461 -19.03 16.34 -0.46
CA ALA A 461 -19.39 16.79 -1.80
C ALA A 461 -20.80 16.31 -2.20
N TYR A 462 -21.19 15.09 -1.81
CA TYR A 462 -22.56 14.60 -2.02
C TYR A 462 -23.60 15.31 -1.15
N LYS A 463 -23.19 15.94 -0.05
CA LYS A 463 -24.09 16.73 0.82
C LYS A 463 -24.16 18.21 0.49
N GLY A 464 -23.36 18.68 -0.48
CA GLY A 464 -23.26 20.11 -0.76
C GLY A 464 -22.43 20.86 0.28
N TYR A 465 -21.69 20.19 1.16
CA TYR A 465 -20.92 20.87 2.21
C TYR A 465 -19.62 21.42 1.63
N LYS A 466 -19.40 22.74 1.76
CA LYS A 466 -18.32 23.46 1.08
C LYS A 466 -16.89 23.10 1.50
N TRP A 467 -16.70 22.19 2.44
CA TRP A 467 -15.38 21.68 2.86
C TRP A 467 -15.32 20.20 2.50
N TYR A 468 -14.76 19.90 1.35
CA TYR A 468 -14.86 18.58 0.73
C TYR A 468 -13.61 18.21 -0.06
N LEU A 469 -13.46 16.91 -0.28
CA LEU A 469 -12.56 16.33 -1.28
C LEU A 469 -13.38 15.90 -2.50
N ASP A 470 -12.82 16.01 -3.70
CA ASP A 470 -13.48 15.64 -4.95
C ASP A 470 -14.00 14.19 -4.96
N LYS A 471 -15.14 13.95 -5.60
CA LYS A 471 -15.80 12.64 -5.74
C LYS A 471 -14.93 11.61 -6.45
N GLY A 472 -14.04 12.04 -7.34
CA GLY A 472 -13.09 11.18 -8.05
C GLY A 472 -11.95 10.64 -7.19
N LYS A 473 -11.82 11.07 -5.93
CA LYS A 473 -10.64 10.79 -5.08
C LYS A 473 -10.76 9.52 -4.23
N GLY A 474 -11.82 8.73 -4.38
CA GLY A 474 -12.03 7.49 -3.61
C GLY A 474 -10.84 6.52 -3.69
N VAL A 475 -10.30 6.32 -4.90
CA VAL A 475 -9.10 5.49 -5.11
C VAL A 475 -7.90 6.01 -4.33
N GLN A 476 -7.70 7.32 -4.25
CA GLN A 476 -6.59 7.88 -3.47
C GLN A 476 -6.77 7.62 -1.97
N ALA A 477 -8.02 7.67 -1.47
CA ALA A 477 -8.31 7.33 -0.07
C ALA A 477 -8.03 5.84 0.22
N ASP A 478 -8.46 4.94 -0.66
CA ASP A 478 -8.20 3.50 -0.52
C ASP A 478 -6.70 3.18 -0.53
N VAL A 479 -5.94 3.85 -1.38
CA VAL A 479 -4.47 3.69 -1.46
C VAL A 479 -3.77 4.27 -0.24
N THR A 480 -4.21 5.43 0.25
CA THR A 480 -3.65 6.01 1.49
C THR A 480 -3.92 5.10 2.68
N PHE A 481 -5.10 4.47 2.73
CA PHE A 481 -5.43 3.41 3.68
C PHE A 481 -4.49 2.22 3.57
N TYR A 482 -4.29 1.69 2.37
CA TYR A 482 -3.33 0.60 2.13
C TYR A 482 -1.92 0.96 2.59
N ASN A 483 -1.39 2.12 2.17
CA ASN A 483 -0.05 2.57 2.52
C ASN A 483 0.10 2.71 4.04
N THR A 484 -0.95 3.18 4.73
CA THR A 484 -0.96 3.26 6.20
C THR A 484 -0.86 1.88 6.84
N LEU A 485 -1.61 0.90 6.34
CA LEU A 485 -1.50 -0.47 6.83
C LEU A 485 -0.12 -1.08 6.53
N TYR A 486 0.37 -0.92 5.30
CA TYR A 486 1.60 -1.52 4.80
C TYR A 486 2.86 -0.96 5.48
N SER A 487 2.94 0.37 5.63
CA SER A 487 4.13 1.10 6.09
C SER A 487 4.07 1.51 7.55
N TYR A 488 2.87 1.71 8.12
CA TYR A 488 2.71 2.27 9.47
C TYR A 488 1.94 1.37 10.44
N THR A 489 1.46 0.20 10.01
CA THR A 489 0.84 -0.80 10.89
C THR A 489 1.66 -2.09 10.89
N CYS A 490 1.82 -2.72 9.73
CA CYS A 490 2.43 -4.03 9.63
C CYS A 490 3.89 -4.15 10.09
N PRO A 491 4.76 -3.14 9.93
CA PRO A 491 6.14 -3.23 10.41
C PRO A 491 6.26 -3.42 11.92
N ARG A 492 5.22 -3.10 12.69
CA ARG A 492 5.21 -3.27 14.15
C ARG A 492 5.26 -4.74 14.59
N TYR A 493 4.81 -5.66 13.74
CA TYR A 493 4.59 -7.07 14.06
C TYR A 493 5.66 -7.98 13.47
N SER A 494 5.97 -9.09 14.13
CA SER A 494 6.99 -10.03 13.65
C SER A 494 6.57 -10.76 12.37
N ASN A 495 5.28 -11.07 12.21
CA ASN A 495 4.74 -11.65 10.98
C ASN A 495 4.31 -10.57 9.97
N LYS A 496 5.27 -9.76 9.52
CA LYS A 496 5.04 -8.67 8.55
C LYS A 496 4.44 -9.17 7.24
N LYS A 497 4.91 -10.33 6.73
CA LYS A 497 4.44 -10.95 5.48
C LYS A 497 2.93 -11.17 5.49
N SER A 498 2.41 -11.88 6.50
CA SER A 498 0.97 -12.17 6.57
C SER A 498 0.16 -10.90 6.85
N CYS A 499 0.66 -9.98 7.70
CA CYS A 499 0.00 -8.70 7.94
C CYS A 499 -0.17 -7.90 6.64
N ARG A 500 0.89 -7.77 5.82
CA ARG A 500 0.86 -7.04 4.54
C ARG A 500 -0.06 -7.72 3.52
N ALA A 501 -0.10 -9.05 3.49
CA ALA A 501 -1.04 -9.79 2.65
C ALA A 501 -2.50 -9.54 3.08
N THR A 502 -2.78 -9.50 4.39
CA THR A 502 -4.10 -9.12 4.92
C THR A 502 -4.43 -7.67 4.63
N ALA A 503 -3.48 -6.74 4.75
CA ALA A 503 -3.68 -5.34 4.39
C ALA A 503 -4.09 -5.19 2.91
N TYR A 504 -3.51 -5.99 2.02
CA TYR A 504 -3.91 -6.02 0.60
C TYR A 504 -5.36 -6.52 0.44
N THR A 505 -5.78 -7.55 1.20
CA THR A 505 -7.19 -7.99 1.22
C THR A 505 -8.15 -6.88 1.68
N TYR A 506 -7.79 -6.10 2.70
CA TYR A 506 -8.61 -4.97 3.18
C TYR A 506 -8.70 -3.87 2.14
N TYR A 507 -7.56 -3.52 1.52
CA TYR A 507 -7.51 -2.61 0.39
C TYR A 507 -8.43 -3.06 -0.73
N LEU A 508 -8.34 -4.32 -1.16
CA LEU A 508 -9.24 -4.84 -2.21
C LEU A 508 -10.70 -4.68 -1.78
N ALA A 509 -11.08 -5.05 -0.55
CA ALA A 509 -12.47 -4.93 -0.09
C ALA A 509 -13.05 -3.52 -0.29
N VAL A 510 -12.35 -2.49 0.20
CA VAL A 510 -12.79 -1.08 0.05
C VAL A 510 -12.68 -0.62 -1.40
N PHE A 511 -11.66 -1.08 -2.12
CA PHE A 511 -11.49 -0.76 -3.53
C PHE A 511 -12.71 -1.25 -4.36
N TYR A 512 -13.18 -2.48 -4.14
CA TYR A 512 -14.28 -3.06 -4.91
C TYR A 512 -15.66 -2.57 -4.45
N PHE A 513 -15.87 -2.49 -3.13
CA PHE A 513 -17.19 -2.28 -2.54
C PHE A 513 -17.36 -0.93 -1.84
N GLY A 514 -16.28 -0.24 -1.50
CA GLY A 514 -16.31 1.04 -0.82
C GLY A 514 -16.99 2.12 -1.66
N ARG A 515 -17.94 2.82 -1.05
CA ARG A 515 -18.72 3.88 -1.71
C ARG A 515 -18.90 5.06 -0.73
N PRO A 516 -18.15 6.16 -0.89
CA PRO A 516 -18.30 7.35 -0.05
C PRO A 516 -19.73 7.90 0.01
N LYS A 517 -20.48 7.77 -1.10
CA LYS A 517 -21.88 8.21 -1.19
C LYS A 517 -22.81 7.50 -0.21
N ASN A 518 -22.53 6.25 0.17
CA ASN A 518 -23.38 5.50 1.10
C ASN A 518 -23.38 6.15 2.49
N GLY A 519 -22.19 6.49 3.01
CA GLY A 519 -22.06 7.19 4.28
C GLY A 519 -22.68 8.59 4.26
N ALA A 520 -22.58 9.30 3.12
CA ALA A 520 -23.23 10.60 2.94
C ALA A 520 -24.77 10.49 2.94
N ASN A 521 -25.34 9.50 2.25
CA ASN A 521 -26.78 9.28 2.22
C ASN A 521 -27.35 8.88 3.59
N ALA A 522 -26.55 8.20 4.41
CA ALA A 522 -26.90 7.81 5.78
C ALA A 522 -26.65 8.91 6.84
N THR A 523 -26.18 10.09 6.42
CA THR A 523 -25.97 11.29 7.25
C THR A 523 -27.17 12.23 7.16
#